data_AF-A0AAW0ADL0-F1
#
_entry.id   AF-A0AAW0ADL0-F1
#
_cell.length_a   1.000
_cell.length_b   1.000
_cell.length_c   1.000
_cell.angle_alpha   90.00
_cell.angle_beta   90.00
_cell.angle_gamma   90.00
#
_symmetry.space_group_name_H-M   'P 1'
#
loop_
_entity.id
_entity.type
_entity.pdbx_description
1 polymer ?
#
loop_
_entity_poly.entity_id
_entity_poly.type
_entity_poly.pdbx_seq_one_letter_code
_entity_poly.pdbx_strand_id
1 'polypeptide(L)'
;MDTDSDTVSFSDFEDDLEQVPDWPFDSCTLILSDGRSLDLADSISRSTHNGQSVYVCRGRLGWDGIVVKWTWSQTRMHDLQVVESAANFARECGENWVLDHLPNIVHYEERVTGTGARGEPRIMHLLVQEELYSITELTTAGELGEAFLGLFKCYRWLYERCRIMHRNINFNNLMYRRIDDRVYGVLAGFDLAVVLNEPSYKPHPENTLAFVACDLVEPSPLFPVDQYLYRFDLESLLYALVLVACHYEHGMLIPPEKQPFKCWHQVGSTDRDMYLEKIHFLTGGLGRWKPTPQFSSLFWLVGHLRELFKHGISARDKFRYRKEVETGVVSDDGFDGDTLGGHVTFETFEAVLRNKLPPSTPGRASAEP
;
A
#
# COMPACT_ATOMS: atom_id res chain seq x y z
N MET A 1 -2.56 -7.88 46.07
CA MET A 1 -3.53 -7.29 45.13
C MET A 1 -3.25 -7.99 43.84
N ASP A 2 -3.96 -9.10 43.64
CA ASP A 2 -3.82 -9.96 42.45
C ASP A 2 -4.29 -9.15 41.24
N THR A 3 -3.41 -9.01 40.26
CA THR A 3 -3.78 -8.59 38.91
C THR A 3 -4.21 -9.85 38.18
N ASP A 4 -5.51 -10.12 38.15
CA ASP A 4 -6.09 -11.13 37.26
C ASP A 4 -5.75 -10.71 35.82
N SER A 5 -4.79 -11.38 35.20
CA SER A 5 -4.57 -11.32 33.76
C SER A 5 -5.61 -12.21 33.10
N ASP A 6 -6.62 -11.61 32.47
CA ASP A 6 -7.66 -12.35 31.75
C ASP A 6 -7.01 -13.14 30.60
N THR A 7 -6.84 -14.44 30.83
CA THR A 7 -6.41 -15.38 29.79
C THR A 7 -7.64 -15.78 28.99
N VAL A 8 -7.76 -15.29 27.76
CA VAL A 8 -8.94 -15.56 26.92
C VAL A 8 -8.82 -16.95 26.30
N SER A 9 -9.78 -17.82 26.63
CA SER A 9 -10.00 -19.11 25.95
C SER A 9 -10.92 -18.92 24.75
N PHE A 10 -10.56 -19.49 23.60
CA PHE A 10 -11.34 -19.34 22.36
C PHE A 10 -12.65 -20.14 22.31
N SER A 11 -12.99 -20.84 23.39
CA SER A 11 -14.30 -21.46 23.59
C SER A 11 -15.45 -20.45 23.74
N ASP A 12 -15.13 -19.18 24.02
CA ASP A 12 -16.12 -18.16 24.42
C ASP A 12 -16.67 -17.37 23.21
N PHE A 13 -16.36 -17.80 21.98
CA PHE A 13 -16.72 -17.15 20.71
C PHE A 13 -17.96 -17.76 20.03
N GLU A 14 -18.65 -18.68 20.71
CA GLU A 14 -19.91 -19.27 20.26
C GLU A 14 -21.06 -18.32 20.63
N ASP A 15 -21.91 -18.00 19.65
CA ASP A 15 -23.17 -17.27 19.80
C ASP A 15 -23.09 -15.73 19.92
N ASP A 16 -22.69 -15.04 18.85
CA ASP A 16 -23.64 -14.06 18.27
C ASP A 16 -23.29 -13.65 16.84
N LEU A 17 -24.34 -13.62 16.03
CA LEU A 17 -24.35 -13.48 14.58
C LEU A 17 -24.19 -12.00 14.20
N GLU A 18 -23.52 -11.74 13.08
CA GLU A 18 -23.38 -10.42 12.41
C GLU A 18 -22.42 -9.40 13.03
N GLN A 19 -21.88 -9.62 14.23
CA GLN A 19 -20.91 -8.72 14.86
C GLN A 19 -19.62 -9.48 15.18
N VAL A 20 -18.46 -8.93 14.79
CA VAL A 20 -17.19 -9.28 15.47
C VAL A 20 -17.45 -9.01 16.95
N PRO A 21 -17.13 -9.92 17.89
CA PRO A 21 -17.33 -9.62 19.32
C PRO A 21 -16.77 -8.24 19.63
N ASP A 22 -17.57 -7.39 20.28
CA ASP A 22 -17.25 -5.99 20.60
C ASP A 22 -16.17 -5.85 21.68
N TRP A 23 -15.30 -6.86 21.79
CA TRP A 23 -14.34 -6.98 22.86
C TRP A 23 -13.04 -6.26 22.50
N PRO A 24 -12.56 -5.32 23.33
CA PRO A 24 -11.21 -4.83 23.18
C PRO A 24 -10.25 -5.98 23.51
N PHE A 25 -9.38 -6.34 22.55
CA PHE A 25 -8.24 -7.22 22.83
C PHE A 25 -7.18 -6.52 23.69
N ASP A 26 -7.38 -5.24 24.02
CA ASP A 26 -6.49 -4.43 24.82
C ASP A 26 -6.24 -5.12 26.17
N SER A 27 -4.96 -5.38 26.48
CA SER A 27 -4.50 -6.04 27.71
C SER A 27 -4.85 -7.53 27.85
N CYS A 28 -5.21 -8.22 26.76
CA CYS A 28 -5.37 -9.67 26.76
C CYS A 28 -4.06 -10.40 26.39
N THR A 29 -3.83 -11.57 26.98
CA THR A 29 -2.75 -12.46 26.56
C THR A 29 -3.28 -13.52 25.60
N LEU A 30 -2.73 -13.58 24.39
CA LEU A 30 -3.03 -14.59 23.37
C LEU A 30 -1.96 -15.68 23.37
N ILE A 31 -2.37 -16.95 23.49
CA ILE A 31 -1.47 -18.10 23.34
C ILE A 31 -1.54 -18.62 21.91
N LEU A 32 -0.40 -18.67 21.22
CA LEU A 32 -0.22 -19.22 19.88
C LEU A 32 -0.18 -20.76 19.92
N SER A 33 -0.44 -21.41 18.77
CA SER A 33 -0.40 -22.87 18.64
C SER A 33 0.97 -23.50 18.90
N ASP A 34 2.05 -22.73 18.78
CA ASP A 34 3.41 -23.16 19.13
C ASP A 34 3.77 -22.96 20.62
N GLY A 35 2.80 -22.50 21.42
CA GLY A 35 2.94 -22.27 22.85
C GLY A 35 3.51 -20.91 23.24
N ARG A 36 3.88 -20.05 22.28
CA ARG A 36 4.30 -18.66 22.58
C ARG A 36 3.11 -17.83 23.04
N SER A 37 3.39 -16.85 23.90
CA SER A 37 2.40 -15.95 24.49
C SER A 37 2.62 -14.53 23.96
N LEU A 38 1.53 -13.88 23.55
CA LEU A 38 1.49 -12.52 23.02
C LEU A 38 0.68 -11.64 23.96
N ASP A 39 1.25 -10.51 24.36
CA ASP A 39 0.52 -9.49 25.12
C ASP A 39 -0.08 -8.50 24.14
N LEU A 40 -1.40 -8.49 24.00
CA LEU A 40 -2.12 -7.60 23.09
C LEU A 40 -2.30 -6.22 23.72
N ALA A 41 -2.11 -5.19 22.90
CA ALA A 41 -2.20 -3.79 23.29
C ALA A 41 -3.21 -3.09 22.37
N ASP A 42 -2.89 -1.88 21.91
CA ASP A 42 -3.83 -1.00 21.23
C ASP A 42 -4.39 -1.58 19.93
N SER A 43 -5.71 -1.53 19.79
CA SER A 43 -6.41 -1.69 18.51
C SER A 43 -5.91 -0.66 17.48
N ILE A 44 -5.47 -1.13 16.30
CA ILE A 44 -5.06 -0.29 15.17
C ILE A 44 -6.25 -0.02 14.26
N SER A 45 -6.93 -1.09 13.82
CA SER A 45 -8.06 -0.96 12.91
C SER A 45 -9.03 -2.13 13.01
N ARG A 46 -10.28 -1.86 12.67
CA ARG A 46 -11.36 -2.84 12.53
C ARG A 46 -12.13 -2.50 11.27
N SER A 47 -12.32 -3.49 10.40
CA SER A 47 -13.13 -3.33 9.20
C SER A 47 -13.92 -4.60 8.93
N THR A 48 -15.11 -4.41 8.37
CA THR A 48 -15.95 -5.50 7.88
C THR A 48 -16.36 -5.15 6.46
N HIS A 49 -15.96 -5.97 5.50
CA HIS A 49 -16.32 -5.77 4.09
C HIS A 49 -16.69 -7.10 3.43
N ASN A 50 -17.81 -7.14 2.71
CA ASN A 50 -18.31 -8.33 2.00
C ASN A 50 -18.33 -9.63 2.83
N GLY A 51 -18.68 -9.54 4.12
CA GLY A 51 -18.72 -10.69 5.03
C GLY A 51 -17.36 -11.15 5.56
N GLN A 52 -16.27 -10.50 5.16
CA GLN A 52 -14.95 -10.67 5.76
C GLN A 52 -14.76 -9.61 6.84
N SER A 53 -14.43 -10.05 8.05
CA SER A 53 -14.06 -9.17 9.15
C SER A 53 -12.56 -9.22 9.35
N VAL A 54 -11.93 -8.06 9.44
CA VAL A 54 -10.51 -7.89 9.72
C VAL A 54 -10.36 -7.07 10.99
N TYR A 55 -9.57 -7.59 11.91
CA TYR A 55 -9.17 -6.88 13.12
C TYR A 55 -7.64 -6.84 13.17
N VAL A 56 -7.09 -5.67 13.49
CA VAL A 56 -5.64 -5.44 13.57
C VAL A 56 -5.33 -4.74 14.88
N CYS A 57 -4.43 -5.29 15.68
CA CYS A 57 -3.94 -4.64 16.90
C CYS A 57 -2.41 -4.73 17.01
N ARG A 58 -1.85 -3.86 17.86
CA ARG A 58 -0.48 -4.00 18.33
C ARG A 58 -0.42 -5.04 19.44
N GLY A 59 0.76 -5.61 19.61
CA GLY A 59 1.06 -6.46 20.75
C GLY A 59 2.55 -6.58 20.98
N ARG A 60 2.93 -7.45 21.90
CA ARG A 60 4.32 -7.80 22.19
C ARG A 60 4.50 -9.30 22.21
N LEU A 61 5.59 -9.75 21.60
CA LEU A 61 6.14 -11.10 21.76
C LEU A 61 7.45 -10.98 22.52
N GLY A 62 7.42 -11.15 23.85
CA GLY A 62 8.57 -10.82 24.69
C GLY A 62 8.89 -9.32 24.65
N TRP A 63 10.05 -8.96 24.11
CA TRP A 63 10.48 -7.55 23.97
C TRP A 63 10.14 -6.96 22.60
N ASP A 64 9.75 -7.81 21.64
CA ASP A 64 9.53 -7.40 20.27
C ASP A 64 8.10 -6.87 20.08
N GLY A 65 7.98 -5.67 19.50
CA GLY A 65 6.71 -5.13 19.03
C GLY A 65 6.21 -5.94 17.84
N ILE A 66 4.93 -6.30 17.87
CA ILE A 66 4.28 -7.05 16.80
C ILE A 66 2.94 -6.41 16.43
N VAL A 67 2.48 -6.74 15.22
CA VAL A 67 1.12 -6.50 14.78
C VAL A 67 0.43 -7.82 14.57
N VAL A 68 -0.76 -7.96 15.15
CA VAL A 68 -1.60 -9.14 15.03
C VAL A 68 -2.82 -8.80 14.18
N LYS A 69 -3.06 -9.60 13.15
CA LYS A 69 -4.19 -9.48 12.24
C LYS A 69 -5.03 -10.74 12.29
N TRP A 70 -6.30 -10.57 12.61
CA TRP A 70 -7.31 -11.61 12.54
C TRP A 70 -8.16 -11.38 11.31
N THR A 71 -8.44 -12.44 10.56
CA THR A 71 -9.32 -12.38 9.40
C THR A 71 -10.27 -13.57 9.43
N TRP A 72 -11.58 -13.30 9.38
CA TRP A 72 -12.59 -14.33 9.23
C TRP A 72 -13.01 -14.39 7.76
N SER A 73 -12.50 -15.38 7.02
CA SER A 73 -12.80 -15.60 5.62
C SER A 73 -12.89 -17.09 5.30
N GLN A 74 -13.72 -17.45 4.30
CA GLN A 74 -13.74 -18.81 3.74
C GLN A 74 -12.52 -19.10 2.84
N THR A 75 -11.75 -18.07 2.50
CA THR A 75 -10.59 -18.14 1.59
C THR A 75 -9.30 -17.87 2.34
N ARG A 76 -8.21 -18.55 1.96
CA ARG A 76 -6.85 -18.36 2.48
C ARG A 76 -6.42 -16.89 2.41
N MET A 77 -5.60 -16.46 3.37
CA MET A 77 -4.94 -15.15 3.31
C MET A 77 -3.97 -15.09 2.11
N HIS A 78 -4.38 -14.39 1.06
CA HIS A 78 -3.56 -14.13 -0.13
C HIS A 78 -2.26 -13.37 0.21
N ASP A 79 -2.35 -12.45 1.18
CA ASP A 79 -1.24 -11.63 1.68
C ASP A 79 -0.05 -12.48 2.17
N LEU A 80 -0.31 -13.45 3.05
CA LEU A 80 0.71 -14.39 3.56
C LEU A 80 1.38 -15.15 2.42
N GLN A 81 0.59 -15.72 1.51
CA GLN A 81 1.11 -16.52 0.40
C GLN A 81 2.05 -15.71 -0.47
N VAL A 82 1.67 -14.48 -0.80
CA VAL A 82 2.46 -13.57 -1.61
C VAL A 82 3.78 -13.23 -0.91
N VAL A 83 3.72 -12.82 0.36
CA VAL A 83 4.91 -12.43 1.13
C VAL A 83 5.86 -13.60 1.33
N GLU A 84 5.38 -14.77 1.76
CA GLU A 84 6.22 -15.95 1.97
C GLU A 84 6.84 -16.46 0.66
N SER A 85 6.06 -16.52 -0.42
CA SER A 85 6.57 -16.97 -1.72
C SER A 85 7.65 -16.02 -2.25
N ALA A 86 7.42 -14.71 -2.15
CA ALA A 86 8.41 -13.70 -2.52
C ALA A 86 9.67 -13.81 -1.64
N ALA A 87 9.51 -13.93 -0.33
CA ALA A 87 10.64 -14.04 0.60
C ALA A 87 11.47 -15.32 0.36
N ASN A 88 10.82 -16.46 0.13
CA ASN A 88 11.50 -17.70 -0.19
C ASN A 88 12.24 -17.61 -1.53
N PHE A 89 11.59 -17.06 -2.55
CA PHE A 89 12.22 -16.85 -3.86
C PHE A 89 13.45 -15.93 -3.74
N ALA A 90 13.37 -14.84 -2.97
CA ALA A 90 14.51 -13.95 -2.72
C ALA A 90 15.69 -14.69 -2.07
N ARG A 91 15.44 -15.58 -1.11
CA ARG A 91 16.48 -16.41 -0.47
C ARG A 91 17.09 -17.41 -1.45
N GLU A 92 16.27 -18.04 -2.27
CA GLU A 92 16.70 -19.03 -3.26
C GLU A 92 17.55 -18.40 -4.37
N CYS A 93 17.18 -17.22 -4.86
CA CYS A 93 17.94 -16.52 -5.89
C CYS A 93 19.10 -15.67 -5.33
N GLY A 94 19.25 -15.58 -4.01
CA GLY A 94 20.29 -14.81 -3.33
C GLY A 94 20.06 -13.29 -3.33
N GLU A 95 18.88 -12.82 -3.72
CA GLU A 95 18.49 -11.41 -3.74
C GLU A 95 17.95 -10.95 -2.38
N ASN A 96 18.68 -11.25 -1.29
CA ASN A 96 18.23 -11.05 0.10
C ASN A 96 17.93 -9.59 0.47
N TRP A 97 18.42 -8.60 -0.29
CA TRP A 97 18.15 -7.19 -0.04
C TRP A 97 16.65 -6.85 -0.05
N VAL A 98 15.83 -7.64 -0.75
CA VAL A 98 14.38 -7.43 -0.83
C VAL A 98 13.69 -7.74 0.49
N LEU A 99 14.27 -8.62 1.32
CA LEU A 99 13.70 -9.02 2.61
C LEU A 99 13.56 -7.84 3.58
N ASP A 100 14.45 -6.84 3.47
CA ASP A 100 14.38 -5.60 4.26
C ASP A 100 13.19 -4.71 3.83
N HIS A 101 12.56 -5.01 2.69
CA HIS A 101 11.47 -4.26 2.08
C HIS A 101 10.14 -5.05 1.99
N LEU A 102 10.11 -6.26 2.54
CA LEU A 102 8.90 -7.10 2.68
C LEU A 102 8.57 -7.30 4.16
N PRO A 103 7.29 -7.42 4.55
CA PRO A 103 6.91 -7.68 5.94
C PRO A 103 7.50 -9.00 6.45
N ASN A 104 8.00 -9.00 7.68
CA ASN A 104 8.43 -10.21 8.36
C ASN A 104 7.25 -10.85 9.08
N ILE A 105 6.79 -12.00 8.56
CA ILE A 105 5.75 -12.79 9.19
C ILE A 105 6.39 -13.65 10.28
N VAL A 106 5.97 -13.43 11.53
CA VAL A 106 6.48 -14.09 12.73
C VAL A 106 5.74 -15.39 13.02
N HIS A 107 4.43 -15.41 12.73
CA HIS A 107 3.58 -16.57 12.97
C HIS A 107 2.33 -16.53 12.09
N TYR A 108 1.85 -17.70 11.72
CA TYR A 108 0.55 -17.88 11.08
C TYR A 108 -0.12 -19.14 11.59
N GLU A 109 -1.42 -19.07 11.83
CA GLU A 109 -2.24 -20.24 12.11
C GLU A 109 -3.68 -20.04 11.69
N GLU A 110 -4.35 -21.17 11.49
CA GLU A 110 -5.79 -21.23 11.21
C GLU A 110 -6.48 -21.86 12.41
N ARG A 111 -7.60 -21.26 12.85
CA ARG A 111 -8.47 -21.83 13.87
C ARG A 111 -9.88 -21.96 13.34
N VAL A 112 -10.51 -23.10 13.64
CA VAL A 112 -11.95 -23.25 13.42
C VAL A 112 -12.67 -22.57 14.58
N THR A 113 -13.47 -21.54 14.27
CA THR A 113 -14.19 -20.74 15.27
C THR A 113 -15.69 -20.96 15.23
N GLY A 114 -16.15 -22.05 14.60
CA GLY A 114 -17.56 -22.42 14.52
C GLY A 114 -17.95 -22.94 13.13
N THR A 115 -19.25 -22.85 12.83
CA THR A 115 -19.85 -23.31 11.58
C THR A 115 -20.54 -22.15 10.87
N GLY A 116 -20.27 -21.98 9.58
CA GLY A 116 -20.91 -21.01 8.72
C GLY A 116 -22.36 -21.37 8.39
N ALA A 117 -23.07 -20.43 7.76
CA ALA A 117 -24.51 -20.53 7.53
C ALA A 117 -24.94 -21.72 6.65
N ARG A 118 -24.01 -22.32 5.89
CA ARG A 118 -24.28 -23.51 5.05
C ARG A 118 -23.66 -24.79 5.64
N GLY A 119 -23.23 -24.77 6.90
CA GLY A 119 -22.66 -25.92 7.62
C GLY A 119 -21.16 -26.16 7.36
N GLU A 120 -20.49 -25.26 6.64
CA GLU A 120 -19.03 -25.27 6.44
C GLU A 120 -18.28 -24.78 7.69
N PRO A 121 -17.06 -25.28 7.99
CA PRO A 121 -16.25 -24.73 9.07
C PRO A 121 -15.94 -23.25 8.84
N ARG A 122 -16.16 -22.41 9.85
CA ARG A 122 -15.75 -21.00 9.85
C ARG A 122 -14.28 -20.93 10.28
N ILE A 123 -13.42 -20.50 9.38
CA ILE A 123 -11.98 -20.40 9.62
C ILE A 123 -11.63 -18.95 9.98
N MET A 124 -10.90 -18.81 11.09
CA MET A 124 -10.21 -17.58 11.47
C MET A 124 -8.74 -17.75 11.15
N HIS A 125 -8.21 -16.83 10.37
CA HIS A 125 -6.80 -16.70 10.07
C HIS A 125 -6.15 -15.73 11.06
N LEU A 126 -5.13 -16.19 11.78
CA LEU A 126 -4.31 -15.38 12.66
C LEU A 126 -2.95 -15.18 12.00
N LEU A 127 -2.63 -13.93 11.67
CA LEU A 127 -1.32 -13.52 11.16
C LEU A 127 -0.62 -12.63 12.18
N VAL A 128 0.57 -13.02 12.60
CA VAL A 128 1.45 -12.21 13.44
C VAL A 128 2.63 -11.76 12.61
N GLN A 129 2.85 -10.46 12.55
CA GLN A 129 3.98 -9.86 11.85
C GLN A 129 4.74 -8.91 12.78
N GLU A 130 5.94 -8.52 12.38
CA GLU A 130 6.69 -7.46 13.07
C GLU A 130 5.88 -6.14 13.13
N GLU A 131 6.18 -5.30 14.11
CA GLU A 131 5.67 -3.94 14.11
C GLU A 131 6.34 -3.09 13.02
N LEU A 132 5.52 -2.48 12.17
CA LEU A 132 5.92 -1.55 11.12
C LEU A 132 5.26 -0.19 11.37
N TYR A 133 5.95 0.87 10.95
CA TYR A 133 5.51 2.25 11.15
C TYR A 133 5.01 2.85 9.84
N SER A 134 4.05 3.77 9.89
CA SER A 134 3.52 4.38 8.67
C SER A 134 4.58 5.29 8.03
N ILE A 135 4.72 5.25 6.69
CA ILE A 135 5.63 6.17 5.98
C ILE A 135 5.32 7.66 6.26
N THR A 136 4.09 7.95 6.68
CA THR A 136 3.64 9.31 7.03
C THR A 136 4.31 9.88 8.28
N GLU A 137 4.90 9.04 9.14
CA GLU A 137 5.60 9.45 10.36
C GLU A 137 7.03 9.95 10.09
N LEU A 138 7.59 9.70 8.88
CA LEU A 138 8.92 10.19 8.51
C LEU A 138 8.91 11.71 8.40
N THR A 139 9.83 12.37 9.12
CA THR A 139 9.82 13.84 9.24
C THR A 139 10.85 14.55 8.37
N THR A 140 11.76 13.79 7.75
CA THR A 140 12.82 14.34 6.89
C THR A 140 12.64 13.88 5.44
N ALA A 141 12.94 14.77 4.50
CA ALA A 141 12.88 14.43 3.07
C ALA A 141 13.89 13.35 2.67
N GLY A 142 15.03 13.27 3.36
CA GLY A 142 16.05 12.24 3.11
C GLY A 142 15.54 10.85 3.47
N GLU A 143 15.00 10.67 4.67
CA GLU A 143 14.46 9.38 5.11
C GLU A 143 13.22 8.97 4.31
N LEU A 144 12.30 9.90 4.05
CA LEU A 144 11.15 9.64 3.18
C LEU A 144 11.61 9.21 1.77
N GLY A 145 12.64 9.87 1.26
CA GLY A 145 13.25 9.55 -0.03
C GLY A 145 13.88 8.16 -0.08
N GLU A 146 14.64 7.76 0.95
CA GLU A 146 15.22 6.43 1.06
C GLU A 146 14.15 5.34 1.19
N ALA A 147 13.17 5.54 2.06
CA ALA A 147 12.05 4.63 2.22
C ALA A 147 11.30 4.44 0.89
N PHE A 148 10.97 5.54 0.21
CA PHE A 148 10.25 5.51 -1.05
C PHE A 148 11.04 4.82 -2.17
N LEU A 149 12.36 5.01 -2.23
CA LEU A 149 13.22 4.29 -3.16
C LEU A 149 13.23 2.78 -2.90
N GLY A 150 13.28 2.38 -1.63
CA GLY A 150 13.19 0.98 -1.21
C GLY A 150 11.87 0.34 -1.64
N LEU A 151 10.75 1.01 -1.34
CA LEU A 151 9.40 0.62 -1.77
C LEU A 151 9.30 0.42 -3.28
N PHE A 152 9.76 1.41 -4.04
CA PHE A 152 9.77 1.35 -5.51
C PHE A 152 10.58 0.15 -6.02
N LYS A 153 11.78 -0.07 -5.47
CA LYS A 153 12.63 -1.19 -5.87
C LYS A 153 12.01 -2.54 -5.52
N CYS A 154 11.41 -2.65 -4.33
CA CYS A 154 10.68 -3.84 -3.90
C CYS A 154 9.53 -4.14 -4.87
N TYR A 155 8.71 -3.14 -5.20
CA TYR A 155 7.62 -3.29 -6.16
C TYR A 155 8.12 -3.72 -7.55
N ARG A 156 9.17 -3.05 -8.06
CA ARG A 156 9.82 -3.44 -9.33
C ARG A 156 10.25 -4.90 -9.31
N TRP A 157 10.94 -5.32 -8.25
CA TRP A 157 11.42 -6.69 -8.10
C TRP A 157 10.26 -7.69 -8.06
N LEU A 158 9.20 -7.41 -7.29
CA LEU A 158 7.99 -8.24 -7.24
C LEU A 158 7.35 -8.41 -8.62
N TYR A 159 7.26 -7.33 -9.39
CA TYR A 159 6.69 -7.36 -10.73
C TYR A 159 7.57 -8.14 -11.73
N GLU A 160 8.86 -7.81 -11.80
CA GLU A 160 9.76 -8.36 -12.81
C GLU A 160 10.16 -9.81 -12.51
N ARG A 161 10.31 -10.16 -11.22
CA ARG A 161 10.89 -11.43 -10.79
C ARG A 161 9.83 -12.41 -10.32
N CYS A 162 8.87 -11.95 -9.53
CA CYS A 162 7.80 -12.78 -9.00
C CYS A 162 6.51 -12.71 -9.82
N ARG A 163 6.46 -11.81 -10.82
CA ARG A 163 5.28 -11.59 -11.66
C ARG A 163 4.07 -11.19 -10.80
N ILE A 164 4.28 -10.36 -9.78
CA ILE A 164 3.24 -9.88 -8.86
C ILE A 164 2.94 -8.39 -9.13
N MET A 165 1.66 -8.05 -9.29
CA MET A 165 1.18 -6.66 -9.20
C MET A 165 0.56 -6.43 -7.82
N HIS A 166 0.79 -5.25 -7.23
CA HIS A 166 0.35 -4.95 -5.87
C HIS A 166 -1.13 -4.54 -5.85
N ARG A 167 -1.53 -3.66 -6.77
CA ARG A 167 -2.89 -3.15 -6.99
C ARG A 167 -3.48 -2.30 -5.87
N ASN A 168 -2.90 -2.29 -4.67
CA ASN A 168 -3.42 -1.59 -3.49
C ASN A 168 -2.41 -0.63 -2.83
N ILE A 169 -1.76 0.24 -3.60
CA ILE A 169 -0.83 1.22 -3.05
C ILE A 169 -1.61 2.34 -2.33
N ASN A 170 -1.45 2.46 -1.01
CA ASN A 170 -2.06 3.48 -0.15
C ASN A 170 -1.24 3.69 1.14
N PHE A 171 -1.57 4.70 1.97
CA PHE A 171 -0.81 5.01 3.20
C PHE A 171 -0.73 3.89 4.24
N ASN A 172 -1.72 2.99 4.29
CA ASN A 172 -1.71 1.86 5.22
C ASN A 172 -0.81 0.72 4.74
N ASN A 173 -0.40 0.75 3.47
CA ASN A 173 0.39 -0.29 2.82
C ASN A 173 1.83 0.17 2.52
N LEU A 174 2.10 1.47 2.67
CA LEU A 174 3.44 2.04 2.61
C LEU A 174 3.95 2.25 4.02
N MET A 175 4.79 1.32 4.47
CA MET A 175 5.37 1.33 5.80
C MET A 175 6.86 1.62 5.76
N TYR A 176 7.46 1.78 6.93
CA TYR A 176 8.90 1.71 7.09
C TYR A 176 9.29 0.91 8.34
N ARG A 177 10.53 0.42 8.33
CA ARG A 177 11.24 -0.07 9.50
C ARG A 177 12.60 0.61 9.61
N ARG A 178 13.20 0.52 10.79
CA ARG A 178 14.60 0.91 11.00
C ARG A 178 15.42 -0.32 11.34
N ILE A 179 16.49 -0.52 10.60
CA ILE A 179 17.51 -1.52 10.89
C ILE A 179 18.80 -0.73 11.07
N ASP A 180 19.33 -0.76 12.28
CA ASP A 180 20.38 0.14 12.75
C ASP A 180 19.99 1.62 12.51
N ASP A 181 20.88 2.42 11.91
CA ASP A 181 20.66 3.84 11.61
C ASP A 181 20.01 4.08 10.23
N ARG A 182 19.43 3.05 9.60
CA ARG A 182 18.89 3.14 8.24
C ARG A 182 17.40 2.91 8.19
N VAL A 183 16.73 3.68 7.32
CA VAL A 183 15.31 3.55 7.03
C VAL A 183 15.12 2.64 5.82
N TYR A 184 14.24 1.67 5.97
CA TYR A 184 13.80 0.80 4.89
C TYR A 184 12.31 0.97 4.70
N GLY A 185 11.90 1.35 3.48
CA GLY A 185 10.48 1.34 3.14
C GLY A 185 10.02 -0.10 2.91
N VAL A 186 8.88 -0.45 3.49
CA VAL A 186 8.33 -1.81 3.49
C VAL A 186 6.96 -1.79 2.83
N LEU A 187 6.80 -2.59 1.77
CA LEU A 187 5.55 -2.69 1.04
C LEU A 187 4.69 -3.78 1.69
N ALA A 188 3.52 -3.42 2.22
CA ALA A 188 2.59 -4.33 2.89
C ALA A 188 1.23 -4.34 2.21
N GLY A 189 0.34 -5.26 2.59
CA GLY A 189 -1.05 -5.29 2.11
C GLY A 189 -1.20 -5.89 0.70
N PHE A 190 -0.79 -7.15 0.56
CA PHE A 190 -0.90 -7.93 -0.68
C PHE A 190 -2.22 -8.70 -0.81
N ASP A 191 -3.25 -8.26 -0.10
CA ASP A 191 -4.59 -8.84 -0.12
C ASP A 191 -5.26 -8.74 -1.49
N LEU A 192 -5.01 -7.64 -2.22
CA LEU A 192 -5.48 -7.41 -3.59
C LEU A 192 -4.41 -7.69 -4.67
N ALA A 193 -3.23 -8.17 -4.26
CA ALA A 193 -2.17 -8.49 -5.19
C ALA A 193 -2.61 -9.59 -6.16
N VAL A 194 -2.00 -9.64 -7.35
CA VAL A 194 -2.25 -10.71 -8.32
C VAL A 194 -0.95 -11.23 -8.86
N VAL A 195 -0.87 -12.56 -9.00
CA VAL A 195 0.20 -13.23 -9.74
C VAL A 195 -0.20 -13.25 -11.21
N LEU A 196 0.61 -12.63 -12.07
CA LEU A 196 0.36 -12.58 -13.50
C LEU A 196 0.36 -14.00 -14.06
N ASN A 197 -0.62 -14.27 -14.93
CA ASN A 197 -0.91 -15.56 -15.55
C ASN A 197 -1.69 -16.57 -14.67
N GLU A 198 -2.08 -16.22 -13.44
CA GLU A 198 -3.10 -16.98 -12.72
C GLU A 198 -4.51 -16.51 -13.12
N PRO A 199 -5.49 -17.41 -13.30
CA PRO A 199 -6.87 -17.05 -13.57
C PRO A 199 -7.57 -16.56 -12.28
N SER A 200 -7.15 -15.42 -11.75
CA SER A 200 -7.80 -14.75 -10.62
C SER A 200 -8.31 -13.38 -11.05
N TYR A 201 -9.47 -13.41 -11.71
CA TYR A 201 -10.17 -12.23 -12.19
C TYR A 201 -11.03 -11.62 -11.09
N LYS A 202 -10.58 -10.50 -10.52
CA LYS A 202 -11.46 -9.48 -9.91
C LYS A 202 -10.92 -8.07 -10.22
N PRO A 203 -11.52 -7.36 -11.20
CA PRO A 203 -11.21 -5.97 -11.48
C PRO A 203 -12.09 -5.06 -10.63
N HIS A 204 -11.71 -4.85 -9.37
CA HIS A 204 -11.98 -3.58 -8.69
C HIS A 204 -11.12 -3.51 -7.44
N PRO A 205 -10.09 -2.67 -7.41
CA PRO A 205 -9.47 -2.31 -6.16
C PRO A 205 -10.48 -1.50 -5.34
N GLU A 206 -10.71 -1.89 -4.09
CA GLU A 206 -11.16 -0.97 -3.04
C GLU A 206 -9.98 -0.06 -2.65
N ASN A 207 -9.31 0.51 -3.65
CA ASN A 207 -8.26 1.49 -3.40
C ASN A 207 -8.93 2.71 -2.81
N THR A 208 -8.33 3.27 -1.76
CA THR A 208 -8.71 4.60 -1.30
C THR A 208 -8.62 5.55 -2.50
N LEU A 209 -9.73 6.22 -2.83
CA LEU A 209 -9.92 7.02 -4.05
C LEU A 209 -8.72 7.94 -4.36
N ALA A 210 -8.08 8.45 -3.32
CA ALA A 210 -6.90 9.30 -3.39
C ALA A 210 -5.74 8.72 -4.20
N PHE A 211 -5.52 7.40 -4.16
CA PHE A 211 -4.37 6.76 -4.79
C PHE A 211 -4.72 6.10 -6.12
N VAL A 212 -6.00 6.02 -6.48
CA VAL A 212 -6.43 5.42 -7.75
C VAL A 212 -5.83 6.18 -8.94
N ALA A 213 -5.30 5.42 -9.90
CA ALA A 213 -4.77 5.95 -11.15
C ALA A 213 -5.87 6.66 -11.97
N CYS A 214 -5.51 7.71 -12.68
CA CYS A 214 -6.43 8.61 -13.37
C CYS A 214 -7.32 7.87 -14.39
N ASP A 215 -6.74 6.92 -15.13
CA ASP A 215 -7.51 6.11 -16.10
C ASP A 215 -8.43 5.09 -15.42
N LEU A 216 -8.26 4.79 -14.13
CA LEU A 216 -9.15 3.94 -13.35
C LEU A 216 -10.27 4.73 -12.66
N VAL A 217 -10.06 6.02 -12.38
CA VAL A 217 -11.09 6.91 -11.81
C VAL A 217 -12.24 7.11 -12.81
N GLU A 218 -11.91 7.41 -14.05
CA GLU A 218 -12.90 7.57 -15.12
C GLU A 218 -12.43 6.75 -16.33
N PRO A 219 -12.79 5.44 -16.37
CA PRO A 219 -12.35 4.54 -17.42
C PRO A 219 -12.78 5.04 -18.79
N SER A 220 -11.81 5.15 -19.70
CA SER A 220 -12.10 5.43 -21.09
C SER A 220 -12.81 4.24 -21.72
N PRO A 221 -13.85 4.42 -22.56
CA PRO A 221 -14.45 3.30 -23.29
C PRO A 221 -13.47 2.64 -24.29
N LEU A 222 -12.35 3.31 -24.60
CA LEU A 222 -11.27 2.80 -25.44
C LEU A 222 -10.27 1.94 -24.65
N PHE A 223 -10.34 1.99 -23.33
CA PHE A 223 -9.45 1.24 -22.46
C PHE A 223 -10.25 0.09 -21.82
N PRO A 224 -9.85 -1.18 -22.05
CA PRO A 224 -10.55 -2.32 -21.45
C PRO A 224 -10.53 -2.22 -19.92
N VAL A 225 -11.71 -2.20 -19.29
CA VAL A 225 -11.87 -2.08 -17.83
C VAL A 225 -11.27 -3.30 -17.08
N ASP A 226 -11.01 -4.37 -17.80
CA ASP A 226 -10.47 -5.63 -17.30
C ASP A 226 -8.94 -5.69 -17.22
N GLN A 227 -8.22 -4.69 -17.74
CA GLN A 227 -6.75 -4.70 -17.74
C GLN A 227 -6.16 -3.78 -16.66
N TYR A 228 -5.62 -4.37 -15.59
CA TYR A 228 -4.77 -3.65 -14.64
C TYR A 228 -3.33 -3.60 -15.17
N LEU A 229 -2.77 -2.39 -15.27
CA LEU A 229 -1.42 -2.15 -15.77
C LEU A 229 -0.48 -1.80 -14.61
N TYR A 230 0.78 -2.23 -14.67
CA TYR A 230 1.73 -1.96 -13.59
C TYR A 230 2.01 -0.46 -13.39
N ARG A 231 1.88 0.35 -14.45
CA ARG A 231 1.98 1.81 -14.34
C ARG A 231 0.92 2.42 -13.42
N PHE A 232 -0.19 1.73 -13.15
CA PHE A 232 -1.20 2.20 -12.19
C PHE A 232 -0.66 2.18 -10.76
N ASP A 233 0.14 1.17 -10.39
CA ASP A 233 0.85 1.17 -9.11
C ASP A 233 1.93 2.26 -9.08
N LEU A 234 2.63 2.52 -10.19
CA LEU A 234 3.58 3.66 -10.28
C LEU A 234 2.91 5.02 -10.13
N GLU A 235 1.72 5.19 -10.70
CA GLU A 235 0.91 6.40 -10.55
C GLU A 235 0.42 6.56 -9.10
N SER A 236 -0.02 5.46 -8.49
CA SER A 236 -0.42 5.42 -7.08
C SER A 236 0.74 5.76 -6.14
N LEU A 237 1.96 5.28 -6.43
CA LEU A 237 3.18 5.64 -5.72
C LEU A 237 3.49 7.14 -5.84
N LEU A 238 3.33 7.73 -7.03
CA LEU A 238 3.47 9.18 -7.22
C LEU A 238 2.45 9.94 -6.36
N TYR A 239 1.19 9.52 -6.36
CA TYR A 239 0.14 10.15 -5.54
C TYR A 239 0.44 10.02 -4.05
N ALA A 240 0.90 8.87 -3.58
CA ALA A 240 1.29 8.69 -2.19
C ALA A 240 2.43 9.63 -1.80
N LEU A 241 3.50 9.73 -2.60
CA LEU A 241 4.60 10.65 -2.34
C LEU A 241 4.14 12.11 -2.28
N VAL A 242 3.28 12.52 -3.21
CA VAL A 242 2.67 13.85 -3.25
C VAL A 242 1.92 14.13 -1.96
N LEU A 243 0.99 13.25 -1.58
CA LEU A 243 0.12 13.47 -0.44
C LEU A 243 0.89 13.42 0.88
N VAL A 244 1.86 12.51 1.08
CA VAL A 244 2.75 12.56 2.26
C VAL A 244 3.44 13.92 2.33
N ALA A 245 4.05 14.35 1.23
CA ALA A 245 4.89 15.54 1.23
C ALA A 245 4.12 16.87 1.31
N CYS A 246 2.80 16.90 1.08
CA CYS A 246 2.00 18.13 1.23
C CYS A 246 0.93 18.07 2.33
N HIS A 247 0.58 16.90 2.85
CA HIS A 247 -0.43 16.76 3.92
C HIS A 247 0.17 16.51 5.29
N TYR A 248 1.47 16.20 5.40
CA TYR A 248 2.09 15.89 6.68
C TYR A 248 3.19 16.88 7.03
N GLU A 249 3.21 17.26 8.31
CA GLU A 249 4.21 18.11 8.93
C GLU A 249 4.52 17.55 10.33
N HIS A 250 5.80 17.28 10.62
CA HIS A 250 6.27 16.60 11.84
C HIS A 250 5.55 15.29 12.16
N GLY A 251 5.26 14.47 11.14
CA GLY A 251 4.57 13.18 11.29
C GLY A 251 3.07 13.30 11.51
N MET A 252 2.52 14.53 11.51
CA MET A 252 1.12 14.80 11.78
C MET A 252 0.41 15.32 10.54
N LEU A 253 -0.83 14.88 10.33
CA LEU A 253 -1.69 15.39 9.28
C LEU A 253 -2.00 16.87 9.52
N ILE A 254 -1.72 17.73 8.54
CA ILE A 254 -2.01 19.17 8.63
C ILE A 254 -3.52 19.43 8.55
N PRO A 255 -4.00 20.61 8.99
CA PRO A 255 -5.43 20.92 8.95
C PRO A 255 -6.06 20.84 7.54
N PRO A 256 -7.27 20.28 7.39
CA PRO A 256 -7.93 20.07 6.08
C PRO A 256 -8.06 21.33 5.23
N GLU A 257 -8.17 22.52 5.85
CA GLU A 257 -8.24 23.78 5.12
C GLU A 257 -6.97 24.10 4.32
N LYS A 258 -5.81 23.62 4.79
CA LYS A 258 -4.48 23.84 4.18
C LYS A 258 -4.07 22.74 3.20
N GLN A 259 -4.73 21.59 3.23
CA GLN A 259 -4.40 20.46 2.35
C GLN A 259 -4.76 20.77 0.88
N PRO A 260 -3.82 20.67 -0.08
CA PRO A 260 -4.15 20.67 -1.51
C PRO A 260 -4.81 19.34 -1.91
N PHE A 261 -5.38 19.27 -3.12
CA PHE A 261 -5.97 18.04 -3.69
C PHE A 261 -7.13 17.43 -2.90
N LYS A 262 -7.94 18.27 -2.25
CA LYS A 262 -9.05 17.79 -1.41
C LYS A 262 -10.02 16.90 -2.19
N CYS A 263 -10.24 17.16 -3.48
CA CYS A 263 -11.18 16.37 -4.27
C CYS A 263 -10.71 14.91 -4.50
N TRP A 264 -9.48 14.56 -4.11
CA TRP A 264 -8.97 13.19 -4.19
C TRP A 264 -9.48 12.31 -3.05
N HIS A 265 -9.88 12.89 -1.92
CA HIS A 265 -10.27 12.13 -0.72
C HIS A 265 -11.48 12.73 0.04
N GLN A 266 -12.00 13.86 -0.41
CA GLN A 266 -13.13 14.51 0.24
C GLN A 266 -14.44 13.75 -0.05
N VAL A 267 -15.16 13.44 1.02
CA VAL A 267 -16.51 12.87 0.94
C VAL A 267 -17.42 13.82 0.16
N GLY A 268 -18.05 13.32 -0.90
CA GLY A 268 -18.95 14.08 -1.78
C GLY A 268 -18.32 14.60 -3.08
N SER A 269 -17.01 14.44 -3.28
CA SER A 269 -16.40 14.64 -4.60
C SER A 269 -16.86 13.57 -5.58
N THR A 270 -17.18 13.96 -6.82
CA THR A 270 -17.53 12.99 -7.87
C THR A 270 -16.26 12.39 -8.49
N ASP A 271 -16.38 11.19 -9.07
CA ASP A 271 -15.28 10.59 -9.83
C ASP A 271 -14.77 11.53 -10.93
N ARG A 272 -15.69 12.27 -11.56
CA ARG A 272 -15.36 13.27 -12.58
C ARG A 272 -14.52 14.42 -12.03
N ASP A 273 -14.86 14.96 -10.86
CA ASP A 273 -14.08 16.04 -10.23
C ASP A 273 -12.67 15.57 -9.87
N MET A 274 -12.57 14.36 -9.32
CA MET A 274 -11.30 13.73 -8.98
C MET A 274 -10.44 13.49 -10.23
N TYR A 275 -11.04 12.95 -11.30
CA TYR A 275 -10.39 12.75 -12.59
C TYR A 275 -9.84 14.08 -13.14
N LEU A 276 -10.66 15.13 -13.16
CA LEU A 276 -10.27 16.45 -13.66
C LEU A 276 -9.13 17.06 -12.85
N GLU A 277 -9.12 16.88 -11.53
CA GLU A 277 -8.01 17.37 -10.70
C GLU A 277 -6.73 16.56 -10.90
N LYS A 278 -6.81 15.23 -10.97
CA LYS A 278 -5.66 14.33 -11.24
C LYS A 278 -5.06 14.60 -12.61
N ILE A 279 -5.87 14.68 -13.66
CA ILE A 279 -5.37 14.96 -15.02
C ILE A 279 -4.77 16.37 -15.11
N HIS A 280 -5.34 17.35 -14.41
CA HIS A 280 -4.76 18.70 -14.32
C HIS A 280 -3.42 18.70 -13.58
N PHE A 281 -3.29 17.93 -12.50
CA PHE A 281 -2.01 17.74 -11.82
C PHE A 281 -0.98 17.11 -12.77
N LEU A 282 -1.31 16.00 -13.43
CA LEU A 282 -0.39 15.29 -14.32
C LEU A 282 0.03 16.13 -15.53
N THR A 283 -0.91 16.81 -16.18
CA THR A 283 -0.67 17.48 -17.48
C THR A 283 -0.44 18.99 -17.39
N GLY A 284 -0.98 19.64 -16.35
CA GLY A 284 -0.91 21.09 -16.13
C GLY A 284 0.40 21.57 -15.52
N GLY A 285 0.44 22.80 -14.99
CA GLY A 285 1.61 23.36 -14.32
C GLY A 285 1.72 22.97 -12.84
N LEU A 286 2.92 23.03 -12.26
CA LEU A 286 3.17 22.72 -10.84
C LEU A 286 2.55 23.71 -9.83
N GLY A 287 1.80 24.73 -10.28
CA GLY A 287 1.36 25.84 -9.43
C GLY A 287 0.51 25.46 -8.20
N ARG A 288 -0.23 24.33 -8.28
CA ARG A 288 -1.01 23.79 -7.15
C ARG A 288 -0.20 22.86 -6.23
N TRP A 289 0.90 22.31 -6.72
CA TRP A 289 1.78 21.42 -5.95
C TRP A 289 2.77 22.25 -5.14
N LYS A 290 2.69 22.15 -3.81
CA LYS A 290 3.70 22.69 -2.90
C LYS A 290 3.87 21.71 -1.73
N PRO A 291 5.07 21.13 -1.55
CA PRO A 291 5.34 20.35 -0.35
C PRO A 291 5.34 21.24 0.90
N THR A 292 5.14 20.64 2.07
CA THR A 292 5.36 21.30 3.36
C THR A 292 6.84 21.70 3.51
N PRO A 293 7.20 22.65 4.39
CA PRO A 293 8.57 23.17 4.48
C PRO A 293 9.64 22.08 4.65
N GLN A 294 9.36 21.06 5.48
CA GLN A 294 10.27 19.93 5.74
C GLN A 294 10.54 19.05 4.50
N PHE A 295 9.63 19.05 3.53
CA PHE A 295 9.70 18.26 2.30
C PHE A 295 9.98 19.11 1.06
N SER A 296 10.39 20.36 1.25
CA SER A 296 10.65 21.32 0.16
C SER A 296 11.62 20.79 -0.92
N SER A 297 12.60 19.97 -0.53
CA SER A 297 13.56 19.34 -1.47
C SER A 297 12.92 18.32 -2.41
N LEU A 298 11.74 17.78 -2.10
CA LEU A 298 11.00 16.84 -2.95
C LEU A 298 10.23 17.53 -4.09
N PHE A 299 10.16 18.87 -4.09
CA PHE A 299 9.42 19.63 -5.11
C PHE A 299 9.84 19.25 -6.54
N TRP A 300 11.16 19.23 -6.79
CA TRP A 300 11.70 18.91 -8.10
C TRP A 300 11.57 17.42 -8.43
N LEU A 301 11.74 16.53 -7.46
CA LEU A 301 11.56 15.09 -7.67
C LEU A 301 10.17 14.77 -8.22
N VAL A 302 9.13 15.24 -7.52
CA VAL A 302 7.72 15.09 -7.95
C VAL A 302 7.51 15.74 -9.32
N GLY A 303 8.10 16.90 -9.56
CA GLY A 303 8.04 17.57 -10.86
C GLY A 303 8.53 16.70 -12.02
N HIS A 304 9.66 16.01 -11.84
CA HIS A 304 10.24 15.14 -12.87
C HIS A 304 9.42 13.85 -13.06
N LEU A 305 8.95 13.22 -11.96
CA LEU A 305 8.07 12.05 -12.04
C LEU A 305 6.78 12.38 -12.81
N ARG A 306 6.18 13.53 -12.50
CA ARG A 306 4.99 14.03 -13.20
C ARG A 306 5.21 14.27 -14.70
N GLU A 307 6.38 14.77 -15.10
CA GLU A 307 6.68 14.96 -16.53
C GLU A 307 6.73 13.63 -17.31
N LEU A 308 7.08 12.49 -16.67
CA LEU A 308 6.97 11.17 -17.32
C LEU A 308 5.53 10.89 -17.74
N PHE A 309 4.58 11.06 -16.81
CA PHE A 309 3.14 10.88 -17.08
C PHE A 309 2.61 11.89 -18.09
N LYS A 310 2.99 13.17 -17.97
CA LYS A 310 2.59 14.20 -18.93
C LYS A 310 3.01 13.87 -20.36
N HIS A 311 4.25 13.44 -20.56
CA HIS A 311 4.74 13.04 -21.87
C HIS A 311 4.03 11.78 -22.37
N GLY A 312 3.82 10.78 -21.50
CA GLY A 312 3.09 9.56 -21.84
C GLY A 312 1.64 9.82 -22.28
N ILE A 313 0.92 10.64 -21.53
CA ILE A 313 -0.46 11.05 -21.88
C ILE A 313 -0.46 11.81 -23.21
N SER A 314 0.46 12.76 -23.40
CA SER A 314 0.57 13.48 -24.67
C SER A 314 0.91 12.55 -25.85
N ALA A 315 1.72 11.52 -25.64
CA ALA A 315 2.05 10.53 -26.65
C ALA A 315 0.82 9.69 -27.03
N ARG A 316 0.01 9.28 -26.04
CA ARG A 316 -1.27 8.59 -26.25
C ARG A 316 -2.24 9.46 -27.05
N ASP A 317 -2.42 10.73 -26.68
CA ASP A 317 -3.34 11.63 -27.38
C ASP A 317 -2.92 11.86 -28.85
N LYS A 318 -1.61 12.02 -29.10
CA LYS A 318 -1.06 12.09 -30.47
C LYS A 318 -1.28 10.80 -31.25
N PHE A 319 -1.17 9.64 -30.60
CA PHE A 319 -1.44 8.35 -31.22
C PHE A 319 -2.90 8.23 -31.63
N ARG A 320 -3.83 8.51 -30.70
CA ARG A 320 -5.28 8.52 -30.93
C ARG A 320 -5.66 9.43 -32.10
N TYR A 321 -5.13 10.65 -32.11
CA TYR A 321 -5.38 11.62 -33.19
C TYR A 321 -4.92 11.09 -34.56
N ARG A 322 -3.72 10.48 -34.64
CA ARG A 322 -3.26 9.88 -35.91
C ARG A 322 -4.16 8.73 -36.35
N LYS A 323 -4.55 7.84 -35.44
CA LYS A 323 -5.47 6.72 -35.73
C LYS A 323 -6.83 7.20 -36.23
N GLU A 324 -7.37 8.25 -35.63
CA GLU A 324 -8.62 8.86 -36.07
C GLU A 324 -8.50 9.44 -37.48
N VAL A 325 -7.41 10.15 -37.78
CA VAL A 325 -7.15 10.70 -39.11
C VAL A 325 -6.98 9.59 -40.17
N GLU A 326 -6.32 8.48 -39.82
CA GLU A 326 -6.04 7.37 -40.74
C GLU A 326 -7.24 6.47 -40.99
N THR A 327 -8.04 6.20 -39.95
CA THR A 327 -9.07 5.14 -39.98
C THR A 327 -10.51 5.67 -39.79
N GLY A 328 -10.66 6.94 -39.40
CA GLY A 328 -11.94 7.54 -39.01
C GLY A 328 -12.43 7.11 -37.62
N VAL A 329 -11.64 6.35 -36.86
CA VAL A 329 -12.00 5.82 -35.54
C VAL A 329 -10.92 6.16 -34.52
N VAL A 330 -11.33 6.70 -33.37
CA VAL A 330 -10.45 6.87 -32.21
C VAL A 330 -10.23 5.50 -31.58
N SER A 331 -8.98 5.06 -31.46
CA SER A 331 -8.62 3.80 -30.83
C SER A 331 -7.23 3.87 -30.20
N ASP A 332 -7.02 3.10 -29.13
CA ASP A 332 -5.72 2.84 -28.51
C ASP A 332 -5.06 1.56 -29.04
N ASP A 333 -5.66 0.88 -30.01
CA ASP A 333 -5.16 -0.38 -30.56
C ASP A 333 -3.75 -0.21 -31.15
N GLY A 334 -2.80 -0.92 -30.53
CA GLY A 334 -1.38 -0.87 -30.89
C GLY A 334 -0.58 0.24 -30.19
N PHE A 335 -1.20 1.02 -29.30
CA PHE A 335 -0.48 1.87 -28.36
C PHE A 335 0.00 1.03 -27.17
N ASP A 336 1.22 1.28 -26.72
CA ASP A 336 1.73 0.66 -25.50
C ASP A 336 1.11 1.34 -24.27
N GLY A 337 -0.03 0.80 -23.85
CA GLY A 337 -0.76 1.24 -22.66
C GLY A 337 0.01 0.96 -21.37
N ASP A 338 0.76 -0.14 -21.29
CA ASP A 338 1.49 -0.56 -20.09
C ASP A 338 2.54 0.48 -19.66
N THR A 339 3.19 1.12 -20.64
CA THR A 339 4.27 2.09 -20.38
C THR A 339 3.94 3.53 -20.78
N LEU A 340 2.71 3.77 -21.23
CA LEU A 340 2.30 5.01 -21.92
C LEU A 340 3.28 5.39 -23.05
N GLY A 341 3.55 4.45 -23.95
CA GLY A 341 4.42 4.68 -25.10
C GLY A 341 5.91 4.80 -24.76
N GLY A 342 6.37 4.10 -23.73
CA GLY A 342 7.77 4.06 -23.27
C GLY A 342 8.16 5.20 -22.33
N HIS A 343 7.21 6.03 -21.90
CA HIS A 343 7.47 7.19 -21.06
C HIS A 343 7.45 6.87 -19.56
N VAL A 344 6.57 5.96 -19.13
CA VAL A 344 6.40 5.52 -17.75
C VAL A 344 6.83 4.06 -17.64
N THR A 345 8.12 3.83 -17.42
CA THR A 345 8.69 2.50 -17.19
C THR A 345 9.38 2.46 -15.83
N PHE A 346 9.73 1.26 -15.35
CA PHE A 346 10.58 1.15 -14.16
C PHE A 346 11.91 1.88 -14.34
N GLU A 347 12.53 1.82 -15.52
CA GLU A 347 13.79 2.48 -15.82
C GLU A 347 13.67 4.00 -15.78
N THR A 348 12.64 4.57 -16.42
CA THR A 348 12.46 6.03 -16.44
C THR A 348 12.12 6.56 -15.05
N PHE A 349 11.29 5.83 -14.29
CA PHE A 349 10.93 6.17 -12.93
C PHE A 349 12.13 6.07 -11.98
N GLU A 350 12.89 4.98 -12.03
CA GLU A 350 14.10 4.78 -11.23
C GLU A 350 15.16 5.83 -11.52
N ALA A 351 15.37 6.17 -12.80
CA ALA A 351 16.30 7.20 -13.21
C ALA A 351 15.95 8.56 -12.59
N VAL A 352 14.66 8.90 -12.48
CA VAL A 352 14.24 10.12 -11.79
C VAL A 352 14.52 10.03 -10.30
N LEU A 353 14.14 8.94 -9.63
CA LEU A 353 14.39 8.74 -8.20
C LEU A 353 15.87 8.88 -7.87
N ARG A 354 16.76 8.14 -8.55
CA ARG A 354 18.20 8.16 -8.26
C ARG A 354 18.87 9.51 -8.47
N ASN A 355 18.39 10.30 -9.43
CA ASN A 355 19.00 11.58 -9.78
C ASN A 355 18.47 12.77 -8.97
N LYS A 356 17.29 12.63 -8.33
CA LYS A 356 16.57 13.77 -7.73
C LYS A 356 16.20 13.56 -6.26
N LEU A 357 16.44 12.37 -5.70
CA LEU A 357 16.26 12.16 -4.27
C LEU A 357 17.25 13.00 -3.45
N PRO A 358 16.78 13.67 -2.38
CA PRO A 358 17.68 14.34 -1.46
C PRO A 358 18.56 13.32 -0.73
N PRO A 359 19.82 13.65 -0.40
CA PRO A 359 20.66 12.78 0.39
C PRO A 359 20.06 12.59 1.78
N SER A 360 20.20 11.40 2.36
CA SER A 360 19.97 11.19 3.77
C SER A 360 21.02 11.95 4.57
N THR A 361 20.58 12.77 5.51
CA THR A 361 21.45 13.26 6.59
C THR A 361 21.66 12.12 7.58
N PRO A 362 22.90 11.73 7.92
CA PRO A 362 23.13 10.80 9.02
C PRO A 362 22.50 11.38 10.29
N GLY A 363 21.67 10.58 10.96
CA GLY A 363 20.92 10.99 12.13
C GLY A 363 21.81 11.65 13.17
N ARG A 364 21.39 12.82 13.67
CA ARG A 364 21.91 13.31 14.95
C ARG A 364 21.55 12.24 15.98
N ALA A 365 22.56 11.63 16.60
CA ALA A 365 22.41 10.90 17.83
C ALA A 365 21.47 11.69 18.76
N SER A 366 20.36 11.07 19.13
CA SER A 366 19.49 11.54 20.19
C SER A 366 20.36 11.79 21.42
N ALA A 367 20.58 13.06 21.73
CA ALA A 367 21.01 13.47 23.05
C ALA A 367 19.80 13.22 23.96
N GLU A 368 19.83 12.13 24.71
CA GLU A 368 18.92 11.91 25.82
C GLU A 368 19.11 13.02 26.87
N PRO A 369 18.04 13.56 27.47
CA PRO A 369 18.12 14.28 28.73
C PRO A 369 18.35 13.33 29.92
#